data_AF-J9PL82-F1
#
_entry.id   AF-J9PL82-F1
#
_cell.length_a   1.000
_cell.length_b   1.000
_cell.length_c   1.000
_cell.angle_alpha   90.00
_cell.angle_beta   90.00
_cell.angle_gamma   90.00
#
_symmetry.space_group_name_H-M   'P 1'
#
loop_
_entity.id
_entity.type
_entity.pdbx_description
1 polymer ?
#
loop_
_entity_poly.entity_id
_entity_poly.type
_entity_poly.pdbx_seq_one_letter_code
_entity_poly.pdbx_strand_id
1 'polypeptide(L)'
;VTSIELDSHLFNLSSEKLKLNTRVTLIHQDILQFQFPNKQRYKIVGSIPYHLSTQIIKKVVFESHASDIYLIVEEGFYKRTLDIHRTLGLLLHTQ
;
A
#
# COMPACT_ATOMS: atom_id res chain seq x y z
N VAL A 1 1.26 13.97 3.61
CA VAL A 1 1.28 12.49 3.67
C VAL A 1 -0.12 12.04 4.02
N THR A 2 -0.65 11.03 3.34
CA THR A 2 -1.95 10.44 3.67
C THR A 2 -1.73 9.02 4.14
N SER A 3 -2.09 8.71 5.38
CA SER A 3 -2.01 7.36 5.93
C SER A 3 -3.40 6.72 5.89
N ILE A 4 -3.46 5.47 5.43
CA ILE A 4 -4.68 4.67 5.38
C ILE A 4 -4.49 3.55 6.40
N GLU A 5 -5.36 3.51 7.40
CA GLU A 5 -5.30 2.54 8.50
C GLU A 5 -6.65 1.86 8.64
N LEU A 6 -6.64 0.53 8.75
CA LEU A 6 -7.85 -0.27 8.91
C LEU A 6 -8.18 -0.49 10.39
N ASP A 7 -7.16 -0.58 11.25
CA ASP A 7 -7.35 -0.83 12.66
C ASP A 7 -7.73 0.47 13.40
N SER A 8 -8.96 0.49 13.93
CA SER A 8 -9.50 1.65 14.66
C SER A 8 -8.64 2.08 15.87
N HIS A 9 -8.00 1.14 16.56
CA HIS A 9 -7.17 1.45 17.73
C HIS A 9 -5.86 2.12 17.29
N LEU A 10 -5.18 1.58 16.26
CA LEU A 10 -4.00 2.20 15.66
C LEU A 10 -4.30 3.54 15.01
N PHE A 11 -5.46 3.69 14.37
CA PHE A 11 -5.92 4.96 13.82
C PHE A 11 -6.08 6.02 14.93
N ASN A 12 -6.74 5.67 16.04
CA ASN A 12 -6.93 6.58 17.17
C ASN A 12 -5.60 6.96 17.84
N LEU A 13 -4.72 5.97 18.06
CA LEU A 13 -3.38 6.20 18.61
C LEU A 13 -2.57 7.16 17.72
N SER A 14 -2.60 6.94 16.41
CA SER A 14 -1.91 7.78 15.43
C SER A 14 -2.52 9.18 15.36
N SER A 15 -3.85 9.28 15.46
CA SER A 15 -4.58 10.55 15.45
C SER A 15 -4.22 11.42 16.65
N GLU A 16 -4.14 10.86 17.84
CA GLU A 16 -3.69 11.61 19.03
C GLU A 16 -2.19 11.97 18.93
N LYS A 17 -1.34 11.04 18.48
CA LYS A 17 0.10 11.30 18.34
C LYS A 17 0.43 12.36 17.29
N LEU A 18 -0.36 12.47 16.23
CA LEU A 18 -0.12 13.36 15.08
C LEU A 18 -1.09 14.54 15.02
N LYS A 19 -1.87 14.78 16.08
CA LYS A 19 -2.95 15.78 16.14
C LYS A 19 -2.54 17.19 15.73
N LEU A 20 -1.31 17.60 16.03
CA LEU A 20 -0.77 18.93 15.70
C LEU A 20 -0.07 18.99 14.33
N ASN A 21 0.07 17.87 13.63
CA ASN A 21 0.78 17.80 12.36
C ASN A 21 -0.17 17.96 11.16
N THR A 22 -0.33 19.19 10.68
CA THR A 22 -1.19 19.51 9.53
C THR A 22 -0.72 18.94 8.19
N ARG A 23 0.51 18.41 8.11
CA ARG A 23 1.05 17.79 6.89
C ARG A 23 0.70 16.30 6.77
N VAL A 24 0.03 15.74 7.77
CA VAL A 24 -0.42 14.34 7.78
C VAL A 24 -1.94 14.28 7.85
N THR A 25 -2.53 13.58 6.89
CA THR A 25 -3.95 13.22 6.89
C THR A 25 -4.05 11.74 7.24
N LEU A 26 -4.88 11.38 8.22
CA LEU A 26 -5.17 10.00 8.56
C LEU A 26 -6.57 9.66 8.06
N ILE A 27 -6.71 8.49 7.41
CA ILE A 27 -7.97 7.96 6.91
C ILE A 27 -8.17 6.58 7.51
N HIS A 28 -9.28 6.38 8.23
CA HIS A 28 -9.69 5.08 8.76
C HIS A 28 -10.47 4.31 7.69
N GLN A 29 -9.78 3.48 6.90
CA GLN A 29 -10.36 2.76 5.76
C GLN A 29 -9.53 1.52 5.40
N ASP A 30 -10.19 0.52 4.80
CA ASP A 30 -9.51 -0.59 4.12
C ASP A 30 -8.82 -0.12 2.84
N ILE A 31 -7.51 -0.35 2.72
CA ILE A 31 -6.71 -0.05 1.54
C ILE A 31 -7.23 -0.76 0.27
N LEU A 32 -7.83 -1.94 0.41
CA LEU A 32 -8.40 -2.68 -0.73
C LEU A 32 -9.64 -1.98 -1.30
N GLN A 33 -10.33 -1.19 -0.48
CA GLN A 33 -11.50 -0.37 -0.87
C GLN A 33 -11.14 1.09 -1.16
N PHE A 34 -9.91 1.52 -0.83
CA PHE A 34 -9.46 2.88 -1.06
C PHE A 34 -9.41 3.21 -2.56
N GLN A 35 -9.85 4.42 -2.92
CA GLN A 35 -9.76 4.95 -4.27
C GLN A 35 -8.56 5.88 -4.38
N PHE A 36 -7.60 5.51 -5.23
CA PHE A 36 -6.41 6.32 -5.43
C PHE A 36 -6.71 7.57 -6.26
N PRO A 37 -5.99 8.69 -6.02
CA PRO A 37 -6.16 9.89 -6.82
C PRO A 37 -5.60 9.70 -8.25
N ASN A 38 -6.36 10.09 -9.28
CA ASN A 38 -5.95 9.86 -10.68
C ASN A 38 -5.16 11.01 -11.32
N LYS A 39 -5.22 12.23 -10.74
CA LYS A 39 -4.73 13.46 -11.40
C LYS A 39 -3.43 14.02 -10.82
N GLN A 40 -2.80 13.31 -9.89
CA GLN A 40 -1.62 13.79 -9.19
C GLN A 40 -0.53 12.72 -9.20
N ARG A 41 0.73 13.14 -9.30
CA ARG A 41 1.87 12.26 -9.07
C ARG A 41 2.07 12.07 -7.58
N TYR A 42 2.04 10.81 -7.12
CA TYR A 42 2.29 10.45 -5.74
C TYR A 42 3.12 9.17 -5.66
N LYS A 43 3.60 8.87 -4.46
CA LYS A 43 4.33 7.64 -4.14
C LYS A 43 3.54 6.88 -3.08
N ILE A 44 3.62 5.55 -3.12
CA ILE A 44 3.04 4.67 -2.12
C ILE A 44 4.18 4.09 -1.28
N VAL A 45 4.04 4.14 0.04
CA VAL A 45 4.98 3.52 0.98
C VAL A 45 4.17 2.76 2.01
N GLY A 46 4.52 1.50 2.30
CA GLY A 46 3.80 0.71 3.29
C GLY A 46 4.53 -0.54 3.75
N SER A 47 4.28 -0.94 4.99
CA SER A 47 4.64 -2.26 5.51
C SER A 47 3.38 -3.11 5.52
N ILE A 48 3.33 -4.16 4.70
CA ILE A 48 2.10 -4.91 4.47
C ILE A 48 2.15 -6.29 5.13
N PRO A 49 1.04 -6.77 5.72
CA PRO A 49 1.01 -8.09 6.33
C PRO A 49 1.07 -9.18 5.25
N TYR A 50 1.74 -10.29 5.56
CA TYR A 50 1.98 -11.39 4.63
C TYR A 50 0.69 -11.93 4.00
N HIS A 51 -0.34 -12.18 4.80
CA HIS A 51 -1.58 -12.80 4.36
C HIS A 51 -2.39 -11.93 3.36
N LEU A 52 -2.14 -10.61 3.30
CA LEU A 52 -2.76 -9.70 2.33
C LEU A 52 -1.81 -9.24 1.23
N SER A 53 -0.54 -9.64 1.24
CA SER A 53 0.50 -9.05 0.40
C SER A 53 0.16 -9.12 -1.11
N THR A 54 -0.35 -10.25 -1.59
CA THR A 54 -0.79 -10.38 -3.00
C THR A 54 -1.92 -9.44 -3.36
N GLN A 55 -2.92 -9.29 -2.47
CA GLN A 55 -4.10 -8.46 -2.73
C GLN A 55 -3.70 -6.98 -2.75
N ILE A 56 -2.91 -6.55 -1.77
CA ILE A 56 -2.45 -5.17 -1.67
C ILE A 56 -1.55 -4.83 -2.84
N ILE A 57 -0.60 -5.70 -3.23
CA ILE A 57 0.25 -5.45 -4.40
C ILE A 57 -0.60 -5.27 -5.67
N LYS A 58 -1.57 -6.16 -5.91
CA LYS A 58 -2.44 -6.02 -7.08
C LYS A 58 -3.20 -4.70 -7.05
N LYS A 59 -3.76 -4.35 -5.89
CA LYS A 59 -4.48 -3.09 -5.69
C LYS A 59 -3.60 -1.87 -6.00
N VAL A 60 -2.39 -1.80 -5.44
CA VAL A 60 -1.52 -0.63 -5.62
C VAL A 60 -0.86 -0.57 -7.00
N VAL A 61 -0.58 -1.72 -7.63
CA VAL A 61 0.08 -1.77 -8.95
C VAL A 61 -0.92 -1.57 -10.08
N PHE A 62 -2.13 -2.14 -10.00
CA PHE A 62 -3.09 -2.11 -11.12
C PHE A 62 -4.17 -1.04 -10.99
N GLU A 63 -4.51 -0.61 -9.77
CA GLU A 63 -5.58 0.38 -9.55
C GLU A 63 -5.06 1.75 -9.10
N SER A 64 -3.74 1.92 -9.01
CA SER A 64 -3.11 3.19 -8.66
C SER A 64 -2.22 3.70 -9.80
N HIS A 65 -2.04 5.01 -9.87
CA HIS A 65 -1.12 5.70 -10.78
C HIS A 65 0.10 6.26 -10.03
N ALA A 66 0.54 5.56 -8.98
CA ALA A 66 1.73 5.95 -8.23
C ALA A 66 2.98 5.88 -9.10
N SER A 67 3.87 6.86 -9.00
CA SER A 67 5.13 6.82 -9.76
C SER A 67 6.16 5.88 -9.15
N ASP A 68 6.08 5.67 -7.84
CA ASP A 68 6.99 4.81 -7.10
C ASP A 68 6.21 4.12 -5.98
N ILE A 69 6.47 2.83 -5.79
CA ILE A 69 5.83 1.99 -4.78
C ILE A 69 6.93 1.31 -3.97
N TYR A 70 6.98 1.60 -2.67
CA TYR A 70 7.94 1.01 -1.74
C TYR A 70 7.19 0.18 -0.69
N LEU A 71 7.40 -1.14 -0.71
CA LEU A 71 6.72 -2.06 0.18
C LEU A 71 7.73 -2.86 1.01
N ILE A 72 7.51 -2.90 2.33
CA ILE A 72 8.17 -3.85 3.21
C ILE A 72 7.32 -5.12 3.23
N VAL A 73 7.94 -6.23 2.83
CA VAL A 73 7.30 -7.54 2.69
C VAL A 73 8.24 -8.63 3.23
N GLU A 74 7.69 -9.81 3.48
CA GLU A 74 8.53 -10.98 3.79
C GLU A 74 9.42 -11.38 2.62
N GLU A 75 10.63 -11.84 2.90
CA GLU A 75 11.64 -12.19 1.90
C GLU A 75 11.12 -13.24 0.90
N GLY A 76 10.44 -14.28 1.38
CA GLY A 76 9.88 -15.33 0.52
C GLY A 76 8.76 -14.82 -0.39
N PHE A 77 8.06 -13.76 -0.01
CA PHE A 77 7.10 -13.08 -0.88
C PHE A 77 7.82 -12.24 -1.95
N TYR A 78 8.83 -11.46 -1.56
CA TYR A 78 9.67 -10.71 -2.50
C TYR A 78 10.26 -11.60 -3.60
N LYS A 79 10.90 -12.72 -3.24
CA LYS A 79 11.45 -13.66 -4.23
C LYS A 79 10.41 -14.16 -5.23
N ARG A 80 9.17 -14.41 -4.78
CA ARG A 80 8.06 -14.84 -5.65
C ARG A 80 7.58 -13.75 -6.61
N THR A 81 7.72 -12.47 -6.24
CA THR A 81 7.38 -11.36 -7.14
C THR A 81 8.40 -11.15 -8.25
N LEU A 82 9.63 -11.66 -8.08
CA LEU A 82 10.67 -11.65 -9.12
C LEU A 82 10.60 -12.86 -10.07
N ASP A 83 9.93 -13.93 -9.66
CA ASP A 83 9.84 -15.17 -10.41
C ASP A 83 8.77 -15.10 -11.51
N ILE A 84 9.21 -14.87 -12.74
CA ILE A 84 8.34 -14.78 -13.93
C ILE A 84 7.69 -16.12 -14.31
N HIS A 85 8.13 -17.25 -13.74
CA HIS A 85 7.45 -18.54 -13.92
C HIS A 85 6.19 -18.65 -13.06
N ARG A 86 5.96 -17.71 -12.14
CA ARG A 86 4.74 -17.61 -11.35
C ARG A 86 3.83 -16.54 -11.92
N THR A 87 2.53 -16.82 -11.91
CA THR A 87 1.51 -15.90 -12.45
C THR A 87 1.61 -14.48 -11.87
N LEU A 88 1.85 -14.34 -10.56
CA LEU A 88 1.99 -13.01 -9.95
C LEU A 88 3.27 -12.30 -10.43
N GLY A 89 4.41 -12.99 -10.46
CA GLY A 89 5.66 -12.41 -10.93
C GLY A 89 5.53 -11.97 -12.39
N LEU A 90 5.03 -12.84 -13.27
CA LEU A 90 4.78 -12.47 -14.67
C LEU A 90 3.88 -11.24 -14.79
N LEU A 91 2.74 -11.22 -14.09
CA LEU A 91 1.77 -10.14 -14.15
C LEU A 91 2.34 -8.79 -13.72
N LEU A 92 3.27 -8.77 -12.75
CA LEU A 92 3.90 -7.54 -12.27
C LEU A 92 4.97 -7.00 -13.22
N HIS A 93 5.59 -7.86 -14.03
CA HIS A 93 6.64 -7.46 -14.98
C HIS A 93 6.08 -7.02 -16.35
N THR A 94 4.79 -7.23 -16.59
CA THR A 94 4.12 -6.82 -17.83
C THR A 94 3.40 -5.48 -17.77
N GLN A 95 3.57 -4.72 -16.67
CA GLN A 95 3.05 -3.35 -16.49
C GLN A 95 3.98 -2.31 -17.12
#